data_AF-A0A0R1HKE0-F1
#
_entry.id   AF-A0A0R1HKE0-F1
#
_cell.length_a   1.000
_cell.length_b   1.000
_cell.length_c   1.000
_cell.angle_alpha   90.00
_cell.angle_beta   90.00
_cell.angle_gamma   90.00
#
_symmetry.space_group_name_H-M   'P 1'
#
loop_
_entity.id
_entity.type
_entity.pdbx_description
1 polymer ?
#
loop_
_entity_poly.entity_id
_entity_poly.type
_entity_poly.pdbx_seq_one_letter_code
_entity_poly.pdbx_strand_id
1 'polypeptide(L)'
;MFAELAKLQPFQDGNKRTALIAANAANGSLETGDYLILPTLDLDRAEFIIDLMQYYVSDDAGRDSQLLNQMIKLVPDKQARFHEFNQPVTPEQDQTAGIRNVKLQFRDPD
;
A
#
# COMPACT_ATOMS: atom_id res chain seq x y z
N MET A 1 -6.74 2.24 11.95
CA MET A 1 -5.70 3.28 12.03
C MET A 1 -5.05 3.62 10.68
N PHE A 2 -4.15 2.81 10.09
CA PHE A 2 -3.45 3.18 8.84
C PHE A 2 -4.41 3.64 7.72
N ALA A 3 -5.42 2.81 7.39
CA ALA A 3 -6.34 3.11 6.29
C ALA A 3 -7.16 4.37 6.54
N GLU A 4 -7.57 4.63 7.78
CA GLU A 4 -8.29 5.84 8.19
C GLU A 4 -7.41 7.09 8.01
N LEU A 5 -6.16 7.06 8.50
CA LEU A 5 -5.22 8.16 8.31
C LEU A 5 -4.92 8.39 6.82
N ALA A 6 -4.81 7.31 6.05
CA ALA A 6 -4.55 7.40 4.63
C ALA A 6 -5.77 7.95 3.86
N LYS A 7 -7.01 7.66 4.29
CA LYS A 7 -8.26 8.17 3.68
C LYS A 7 -8.40 9.70 3.78
N LEU A 8 -7.78 10.34 4.77
CA LEU A 8 -7.86 11.80 4.96
C LEU A 8 -7.27 12.61 3.79
N GLN A 9 -6.28 12.06 3.08
CA GLN A 9 -5.59 12.70 1.94
C GLN A 9 -5.21 14.21 2.15
N PRO A 10 -4.56 14.60 3.27
CA PRO A 10 -4.31 16.02 3.57
C PRO A 10 -3.16 16.65 2.76
N PHE A 11 -2.26 15.85 2.18
CA PHE A 11 -1.10 16.32 1.40
C PHE A 11 -1.29 16.10 -0.10
N GLN A 12 -0.59 16.89 -0.92
CA GLN A 12 -0.60 16.74 -2.39
C GLN A 12 0.03 15.42 -2.85
N ASP A 13 1.08 14.96 -2.15
CA ASP A 13 1.68 13.64 -2.32
C ASP A 13 2.14 13.14 -0.94
N GLY A 14 2.35 11.84 -0.81
CA GLY A 14 2.95 11.22 0.37
C GLY A 14 1.96 10.70 1.41
N ASN A 15 0.65 10.89 1.24
CA ASN A 15 -0.38 10.50 2.22
C ASN A 15 -0.21 9.08 2.76
N LYS A 16 0.00 8.09 1.88
CA LYS A 16 0.21 6.68 2.29
C LYS A 16 1.49 6.47 3.08
N ARG A 17 2.60 7.10 2.67
CA ARG A 17 3.90 7.02 3.35
C ARG A 17 3.81 7.64 4.75
N THR A 18 3.23 8.84 4.83
CA THR A 18 3.02 9.55 6.10
C THR A 18 2.07 8.79 7.02
N ALA A 19 0.96 8.24 6.51
CA ALA A 19 0.03 7.43 7.29
C ALA A 19 0.68 6.15 7.83
N LEU A 20 1.53 5.49 7.02
CA LEU A 20 2.26 4.29 7.45
C LEU A 20 3.27 4.61 8.55
N ILE A 21 4.04 5.69 8.42
CA ILE A 21 4.97 6.16 9.44
C ILE A 21 4.23 6.51 10.73
N ALA A 22 3.16 7.31 10.64
CA ALA A 22 2.37 7.73 11.78
C ALA A 22 1.74 6.53 12.50
N ALA A 23 1.21 5.55 11.75
CA ALA A 23 0.65 4.33 12.32
C ALA A 23 1.70 3.49 13.05
N ASN A 24 2.90 3.34 12.47
CA ASN A 24 4.01 2.64 13.12
C ASN A 24 4.50 3.37 14.38
N ALA A 25 4.61 4.69 14.33
CA ALA A 25 5.01 5.50 15.47
C ALA A 25 3.98 5.39 16.62
N ALA A 26 2.69 5.47 16.32
CA ALA A 26 1.62 5.31 17.30
C ALA A 26 1.58 3.90 17.93
N ASN A 27 2.07 2.88 17.21
CA ASN A 27 2.19 1.52 17.70
C ASN A 27 3.49 1.24 18.48
N GLY A 28 4.42 2.20 18.60
CA GLY A 28 5.74 1.95 19.20
C GLY A 28 6.57 0.93 18.40
N SER A 29 6.38 0.88 17.07
CA SER A 29 7.06 -0.08 16.21
C SER A 29 8.56 0.16 16.13
N LEU A 30 9.03 1.38 16.44
CA LEU A 30 10.46 1.71 16.45
C LEU A 30 11.19 0.97 17.57
N GLU A 31 10.62 0.95 18.78
CA GLU A 31 11.18 0.30 19.95
C GLU A 31 11.05 -1.23 19.88
N THR A 32 9.94 -1.72 19.31
CA THR A 32 9.63 -3.15 19.25
C THR A 32 10.22 -3.84 18.01
N GLY A 33 10.54 -3.09 16.96
CA GLY A 33 10.91 -3.61 15.64
C GLY A 33 9.73 -4.26 14.89
N ASP A 34 8.51 -4.21 15.43
CA ASP A 34 7.32 -4.84 14.84
C ASP A 34 6.61 -3.85 13.91
N TYR A 35 7.19 -3.62 12.74
CA TYR A 35 6.69 -2.65 11.78
C TYR A 35 5.52 -3.18 10.96
N LEU A 36 4.42 -2.43 10.95
CA LEU A 36 3.41 -2.53 9.90
C LEU A 36 4.07 -2.14 8.56
N ILE A 37 4.07 -3.08 7.62
CA ILE A 37 4.48 -2.84 6.24
C ILE A 37 3.37 -3.25 5.27
N LEU A 38 3.44 -2.69 4.07
CA LEU A 38 2.57 -3.11 2.98
C LEU A 38 3.01 -4.49 2.44
N PRO A 39 2.12 -5.25 1.79
CA PRO A 39 2.49 -6.51 1.16
C PRO A 39 3.64 -6.33 0.18
N THR A 40 4.57 -7.28 0.19
CA THR A 40 5.80 -7.21 -0.60
C THR A 40 5.67 -7.95 -1.93
N LEU A 41 4.90 -9.05 -1.94
CA LEU A 41 4.52 -9.75 -3.15
C LEU A 41 3.63 -8.87 -4.04
N ASP A 42 3.95 -8.81 -5.34
CA ASP A 42 3.28 -7.90 -6.28
C ASP A 42 1.76 -8.13 -6.40
N LEU A 43 1.32 -9.39 -6.38
CA LEU A 43 -0.10 -9.72 -6.48
C LEU A 43 -0.88 -9.24 -5.25
N ASP A 44 -0.38 -9.56 -4.05
CA ASP A 44 -0.97 -9.14 -2.78
C ASP A 44 -0.94 -7.62 -2.64
N ARG A 45 0.14 -6.99 -3.11
CA ARG A 45 0.25 -5.52 -3.14
C ARG A 45 -0.80 -4.91 -4.06
N ALA A 46 -1.01 -5.46 -5.25
CA ALA A 46 -2.00 -4.96 -6.18
C ALA A 46 -3.42 -5.05 -5.58
N GLU A 47 -3.77 -6.21 -5.00
CA GLU A 47 -5.07 -6.42 -4.34
C GLU A 47 -5.25 -5.47 -3.14
N PHE A 48 -4.23 -5.33 -2.30
CA PHE A 48 -4.26 -4.40 -1.17
C PHE A 48 -4.51 -2.95 -1.61
N ILE A 49 -3.85 -2.51 -2.69
CA ILE A 49 -4.05 -1.15 -3.21
C ILE A 49 -5.45 -0.96 -3.79
N ILE A 50 -6.00 -1.98 -4.46
CA ILE A 50 -7.37 -1.96 -4.98
C ILE A 50 -8.39 -1.84 -3.82
N ASP A 51 -8.22 -2.63 -2.76
CA ASP A 51 -9.09 -2.57 -1.59
C ASP A 51 -8.96 -1.24 -0.84
N LEU A 52 -7.74 -0.70 -0.74
CA LEU A 52 -7.51 0.63 -0.15
C LEU A 52 -8.19 1.74 -0.95
N MET A 53 -8.14 1.68 -2.29
CA MET A 53 -8.84 2.63 -3.16
C MET A 53 -10.35 2.53 -2.99
N GLN A 54 -10.90 1.32 -2.89
CA GLN A 54 -12.32 1.11 -2.61
C GLN A 54 -12.71 1.64 -1.22
N TYR A 55 -11.83 1.48 -0.23
CA TYR A 55 -12.04 1.99 1.13
C TYR A 55 -12.11 3.52 1.15
N TYR A 56 -11.33 4.20 0.31
CA TYR A 56 -11.36 5.67 0.21
C TYR A 56 -12.69 6.22 -0.30
N VAL A 57 -13.32 5.54 -1.25
CA VAL A 57 -14.56 5.99 -1.89
C VAL A 57 -15.83 5.42 -1.25
N SER A 58 -15.67 4.50 -0.30
CA SER A 58 -16.79 3.89 0.43
C SER A 58 -17.30 4.85 1.50
N ASP A 59 -18.63 5.02 1.53
CA ASP A 59 -19.36 5.76 2.57
C ASP A 59 -20.16 4.81 3.50
N ASP A 60 -19.99 3.49 3.32
CA ASP A 60 -20.65 2.47 4.13
C ASP A 60 -19.67 1.82 5.13
N ALA A 61 -19.99 1.94 6.43
CA ALA A 61 -19.19 1.38 7.50
C ALA A 61 -19.08 -0.16 7.45
N GLY A 62 -20.13 -0.84 6.94
CA GLY A 62 -20.11 -2.28 6.77
C GLY A 62 -19.08 -2.72 5.73
N ARG A 63 -19.11 -2.08 4.56
CA ARG A 63 -18.13 -2.26 3.49
C ARG A 63 -16.71 -1.87 3.90
N ASP A 64 -16.55 -0.78 4.64
CA ASP A 64 -15.27 -0.36 5.20
C ASP A 64 -14.65 -1.47 6.06
N SER A 65 -15.45 -2.08 6.93
CA SER A 65 -15.01 -3.20 7.77
C SER A 65 -14.62 -4.43 6.96
N GLN A 66 -15.35 -4.73 5.88
CA GLN A 66 -15.02 -5.85 4.99
C GLN A 66 -13.69 -5.62 4.27
N LEU A 67 -13.50 -4.44 3.67
CA LEU A 67 -12.27 -4.07 2.96
C LEU A 67 -11.05 -4.06 3.90
N LEU A 68 -11.22 -3.52 5.12
CA LEU A 68 -10.18 -3.57 6.14
C LEU A 68 -9.78 -5.02 6.47
N ASN A 69 -10.77 -5.91 6.64
CA ASN A 69 -10.51 -7.33 6.91
C ASN A 69 -9.81 -8.04 5.73
N GLN A 70 -10.10 -7.67 4.49
CA GLN A 70 -9.40 -8.19 3.30
C GLN A 70 -7.95 -7.71 3.28
N MET A 71 -7.72 -6.41 3.41
CA MET A 71 -6.39 -5.82 3.46
C MET A 71 -5.51 -6.44 4.55
N ILE A 72 -6.05 -6.70 5.75
CA ILE A 72 -5.30 -7.32 6.85
C ILE A 72 -4.79 -8.72 6.49
N LYS A 73 -5.54 -9.51 5.72
CA LYS A 73 -5.12 -10.86 5.29
C LYS A 73 -3.95 -10.85 4.32
N LEU A 74 -3.76 -9.74 3.60
CA LEU A 74 -2.68 -9.56 2.63
C LEU A 74 -1.40 -9.04 3.28
N VAL A 75 -1.50 -8.43 4.46
CA VAL A 75 -0.33 -7.92 5.20
C VAL A 75 0.56 -9.10 5.60
N PRO A 76 1.88 -9.01 5.39
CA PRO A 76 2.80 -10.09 5.68
C PRO A 76 2.83 -10.38 7.19
N ASP A 77 2.87 -11.67 7.52
CA ASP A 77 3.00 -12.11 8.91
C ASP A 77 4.40 -11.76 9.48
N LYS A 78 4.61 -12.05 10.76
CA LYS A 78 5.88 -11.74 11.43
C LYS A 78 7.09 -12.44 10.80
N GLN A 79 6.93 -13.67 10.31
CA GLN A 79 8.03 -14.43 9.72
C GLN A 79 8.38 -13.88 8.34
N ALA A 80 7.36 -13.66 7.49
CA ALA A 80 7.52 -13.05 6.18
C ALA A 80 8.19 -11.68 6.28
N ARG A 81 7.75 -10.82 7.22
CA ARG A 81 8.38 -9.53 7.49
C ARG A 81 9.85 -9.65 7.90
N PHE A 82 10.16 -10.57 8.82
CA PHE A 82 11.54 -10.81 9.25
C PHE A 82 12.42 -11.28 8.09
N HIS A 83 11.91 -12.18 7.24
CA HIS A 83 12.63 -12.61 6.05
C HIS A 83 12.89 -11.45 5.09
N GLU A 84 11.88 -10.63 4.79
CA GLU A 84 12.00 -9.47 3.91
C GLU A 84 13.06 -8.47 4.40
N PHE A 85 13.03 -8.09 5.68
CA PHE A 85 13.96 -7.12 6.24
C PHE A 85 15.41 -7.60 6.31
N ASN A 86 15.62 -8.92 6.35
CA ASN A 86 16.96 -9.51 6.41
C ASN A 86 17.49 -9.90 5.02
N GLN A 87 16.76 -9.63 3.94
CA GLN A 87 17.31 -9.84 2.61
C GLN A 87 18.50 -8.90 2.39
N PRO A 88 19.64 -9.41 1.90
CA PRO A 88 20.77 -8.56 1.59
C PRO A 88 20.38 -7.57 0.49
N VAL A 89 20.76 -6.30 0.67
CA VAL A 89 20.56 -5.26 -0.36
C VAL A 89 21.42 -5.63 -1.56
N THR A 90 20.80 -6.20 -2.59
CA THR A 90 21.46 -6.45 -3.87
C THR A 90 21.32 -5.20 -4.76
N PRO A 91 22.39 -4.76 -5.44
CA PRO A 91 22.34 -3.56 -6.28
C PRO A 91 21.52 -3.69 -7.58
N GLU A 92 20.62 -4.66 -7.70
CA GLU A 92 19.94 -5.00 -8.97
C GLU A 92 18.43 -5.16 -8.83
N GLN A 93 17.68 -4.10 -8.51
CA GLN A 93 16.23 -4.02 -8.77
C GLN A 93 15.72 -2.60 -9.09
N ASP A 94 16.55 -1.74 -9.68
CA ASP A 94 16.14 -0.40 -10.13
C ASP A 94 15.98 -0.32 -11.66
N GLN A 95 15.54 -1.42 -12.28
CA GLN A 95 15.36 -1.50 -13.73
C GLN A 95 13.92 -1.87 -14.09
N THR A 96 13.26 -0.91 -14.75
CA THR A 96 12.04 -1.01 -15.57
C THR A 96 10.67 -0.67 -14.94
N ALA A 97 10.56 0.50 -14.31
CA ALA A 97 9.40 1.36 -14.60
C ALA A 97 9.56 1.97 -16.01
N GLY A 98 9.58 1.12 -17.04
CA GLY A 98 9.65 1.56 -18.42
C GLY A 98 8.42 2.40 -18.75
N ILE A 99 8.62 3.68 -19.08
CA ILE A 99 7.58 4.58 -19.57
C ILE A 99 6.96 3.92 -20.82
N ARG A 100 5.79 3.29 -20.66
CA ARG A 100 5.00 2.83 -21.81
C ARG A 100 4.31 4.05 -22.40
N ASN A 101 4.89 4.61 -23.45
CA ASN A 101 4.21 5.60 -24.29
C ASN A 101 3.04 4.92 -25.00
N VAL A 102 1.85 4.97 -24.40
CA VAL A 102 0.62 4.52 -25.05
C VAL A 102 0.23 5.58 -26.07
N LYS A 103 0.36 5.24 -27.35
CA LYS A 103 -0.06 6.10 -28.46
C LYS A 103 -1.59 6.12 -28.47
N LEU A 104 -2.19 7.22 -28.02
CA LEU A 104 -3.64 7.44 -28.11
C LEU A 104 -4.03 7.48 -29.59
N GLN A 105 -4.77 6.47 -30.05
CA GLN A 105 -5.44 6.52 -31.35
C GLN A 105 -6.76 7.25 -31.16
N PHE A 106 -6.77 8.56 -31.42
CA PHE A 106 -8.02 9.26 -31.63
C PHE A 106 -8.54 8.85 -33.01
N ARG A 107 -9.79 8.37 -33.04
CA ARG A 107 -10.53 8.14 -34.28
C ARG A 107 -10.93 9.52 -34.81
N ASP A 108 -10.43 9.89 -35.98
CA ASP A 108 -10.86 11.11 -36.65
C ASP A 108 -12.38 11.02 -36.94
N PRO A 109 -13.16 12.07 -36.67
CA PRO A 109 -14.55 12.13 -37.06
C PRO A 109 -14.67 12.42 -38.57
N ASP A 110 -15.44 11.59 -39.26
CA ASP A 110 -15.93 11.85 -40.64
C ASP A 110 -16.87 13.07 -40.67
#